data_AF-A0A357V201-F1
#
_entry.id   AF-A0A357V201-F1
#
_cell.length_a   1.000
_cell.length_b   1.000
_cell.length_c   1.000
_cell.angle_alpha   90.00
_cell.angle_beta   90.00
_cell.angle_gamma   90.00
#
_symmetry.space_group_name_H-M   'P 1'
#
loop_
_entity.id
_entity.type
_entity.pdbx_description
1 polymer ?
#
loop_
_entity_poly.entity_id
_entity_poly.type
_entity_poly.pdbx_seq_one_letter_code
_entity_poly.pdbx_strand_id
1 'polypeptide(L)'
;GASPIKPPVPGLDRPGVHHCWTLDDCREIEKLAKKGSEVVLMGAGFIGCIILEALVERGVKLTVVEALDRMVPRMMNETAG
;
A
#
# COMPACT_ATOMS: atom_id res chain seq x y z
N GLY A 1 -15.00 -3.51 15.14
CA GLY A 1 -13.61 -3.33 14.69
C GLY A 1 -13.53 -2.16 13.73
N ALA A 2 -12.42 -2.00 13.01
CA ALA A 2 -12.27 -1.00 11.96
C ALA A 2 -12.37 -1.65 10.56
N SER A 3 -12.41 -0.83 9.52
CA SER A 3 -12.39 -1.27 8.12
C SER A 3 -11.61 -0.28 7.25
N PRO A 4 -11.08 -0.69 6.08
CA PRO A 4 -10.34 0.18 5.19
C PRO A 4 -11.21 1.34 4.67
N ILE A 5 -10.58 2.51 4.54
CA ILE A 5 -11.20 3.65 3.88
C ILE A 5 -11.03 3.47 2.36
N LYS A 6 -12.12 3.61 1.62
CA LYS A 6 -12.11 3.64 0.15
C LYS A 6 -12.09 5.10 -0.32
N PRO A 7 -11.01 5.58 -0.97
CA PRO A 7 -10.99 6.94 -1.49
C PRO A 7 -12.00 7.10 -2.65
N PRO A 8 -12.51 8.32 -2.91
CA PRO A 8 -13.51 8.57 -3.95
C PRO A 8 -12.90 8.60 -5.35
N VAL A 9 -12.17 7.54 -5.73
CA VAL A 9 -11.52 7.40 -7.04
C VAL A 9 -12.28 6.36 -7.89
N PRO A 10 -12.65 6.67 -9.14
CA PRO A 10 -13.35 5.74 -10.01
C PRO A 10 -12.54 4.46 -10.30
N GLY A 11 -13.22 3.31 -10.22
CA GLY A 11 -12.68 2.02 -10.64
C GLY A 11 -11.72 1.34 -9.66
N LEU A 12 -11.85 1.66 -8.37
CA LEU A 12 -11.22 0.90 -7.28
C LEU A 12 -11.82 -0.49 -7.06
N ASP A 13 -12.89 -0.84 -7.79
CA ASP A 13 -13.51 -2.18 -7.74
C ASP A 13 -13.00 -3.09 -8.89
N ARG A 14 -12.00 -2.63 -9.65
CA ARG A 14 -11.43 -3.42 -10.76
C ARG A 14 -10.61 -4.59 -10.23
N PRO A 15 -10.53 -5.70 -10.99
CA PRO A 15 -9.60 -6.79 -10.69
C PRO A 15 -8.16 -6.26 -10.52
N GLY A 16 -7.47 -6.74 -9.49
CA GLY A 16 -6.11 -6.30 -9.14
C GLY A 16 -6.04 -5.11 -8.17
N VAL A 17 -7.18 -4.52 -7.79
CA VAL A 17 -7.23 -3.57 -6.67
C VAL A 17 -7.57 -4.34 -5.39
N HIS A 18 -6.69 -4.23 -4.39
CA HIS A 18 -6.82 -4.96 -3.13
C HIS A 18 -6.71 -3.99 -1.95
N HIS A 19 -7.53 -4.22 -0.93
CA HIS A 19 -7.21 -3.77 0.41
C HIS A 19 -6.14 -4.70 1.01
N CYS A 20 -5.49 -4.30 2.08
CA CYS A 20 -4.59 -5.15 2.87
C CYS A 20 -5.01 -5.05 4.34
N TRP A 21 -6.14 -5.68 4.67
CA TRP A 21 -6.79 -5.55 5.99
C TRP A 21 -6.93 -6.90 6.69
N THR A 22 -7.23 -7.94 5.92
CA THR A 22 -7.40 -9.31 6.39
C THR A 22 -6.26 -10.20 5.93
N LEU A 23 -6.12 -11.38 6.53
CA LEU A 23 -5.13 -12.37 6.06
C LEU A 23 -5.47 -12.89 4.66
N ASP A 24 -6.74 -12.94 4.30
CA ASP A 24 -7.15 -13.37 2.96
C ASP A 24 -6.76 -12.33 1.90
N ASP A 25 -6.87 -11.04 2.23
CA ASP A 25 -6.34 -9.97 1.38
C ASP A 25 -4.85 -10.16 1.11
N CYS A 26 -4.06 -10.40 2.17
CA CYS A 26 -2.61 -10.63 2.06
C CYS A 26 -2.29 -11.82 1.15
N ARG A 27 -3.05 -12.92 1.25
CA ARG A 27 -2.88 -14.11 0.42
C ARG A 27 -3.15 -13.81 -1.05
N GLU A 28 -4.18 -13.03 -1.37
CA GLU A 28 -4.46 -12.62 -2.75
C GLU A 28 -3.36 -11.70 -3.30
N ILE A 29 -2.90 -10.73 -2.51
CA ILE A 29 -1.78 -9.85 -2.89
C ILE A 29 -0.52 -10.67 -3.15
N GLU A 30 -0.19 -11.64 -2.29
CA GLU A 30 0.99 -12.50 -2.44
C GLU A 30 0.97 -13.32 -3.74
N LYS A 31 -0.21 -13.75 -4.21
CA LYS A 31 -0.34 -14.45 -5.49
C LYS A 31 0.06 -13.56 -6.67
N LEU A 32 -0.17 -12.26 -6.57
CA LEU A 32 0.09 -11.28 -7.64
C LEU A 32 1.47 -10.62 -7.51
N ALA A 33 1.93 -10.33 -6.30
CA ALA A 33 3.18 -9.62 -6.00
C ALA A 33 4.41 -10.54 -6.17
N LYS A 34 4.70 -10.92 -7.42
CA LYS A 34 5.88 -11.69 -7.80
C LYS A 34 7.03 -10.77 -8.22
N LYS A 35 8.26 -11.27 -8.19
CA LYS A 35 9.45 -10.53 -8.63
C LYS A 35 9.23 -9.91 -10.02
N GLY A 36 9.46 -8.60 -10.13
CA GLY A 36 9.30 -7.83 -11.37
C GLY A 36 7.88 -7.32 -11.65
N SER A 37 6.87 -7.71 -10.86
CA SER A 37 5.49 -7.21 -11.00
C SER A 37 5.43 -5.72 -10.74
N GLU A 38 4.58 -5.00 -11.49
CA GLU A 38 4.33 -3.58 -11.27
C GLU A 38 3.23 -3.42 -10.22
N VAL A 39 3.56 -2.74 -9.12
CA VAL A 39 2.65 -2.59 -7.99
C VAL A 39 2.55 -1.11 -7.62
N VAL A 40 1.33 -0.63 -7.42
CA VAL A 40 1.07 0.70 -6.86
C VAL A 40 0.53 0.51 -5.44
N LEU A 41 1.24 1.07 -4.46
CA LEU A 41 0.76 1.17 -3.08
C LEU A 41 0.19 2.57 -2.85
N MET A 42 -1.08 2.63 -2.44
CA MET A 42 -1.74 3.88 -2.06
C MET A 42 -1.70 4.06 -0.54
N GLY A 43 -1.04 5.13 -0.10
CA GLY A 43 -0.81 5.48 1.30
C GLY A 43 0.57 5.05 1.78
N ALA A 44 1.28 6.00 2.40
CA ALA A 44 2.59 5.86 3.02
C ALA A 44 2.55 6.17 4.53
N GLY A 45 1.42 5.86 5.18
CA GLY A 45 1.33 5.85 6.64
C GLY A 45 2.07 4.64 7.25
N PHE A 46 2.03 4.51 8.58
CA PHE A 46 2.79 3.46 9.29
C PHE A 46 2.55 2.04 8.76
N ILE A 47 1.28 1.65 8.61
CA ILE A 47 0.91 0.35 8.02
C ILE A 47 1.37 0.26 6.56
N GLY A 48 1.24 1.36 5.81
CA GLY A 48 1.72 1.46 4.42
C GLY A 48 3.21 1.17 4.32
N CYS A 49 4.04 1.69 5.24
CA CYS A 49 5.48 1.43 5.26
C CYS A 49 5.84 -0.04 5.52
N ILE A 50 5.08 -0.73 6.39
CA ILE A 50 5.28 -2.17 6.63
C ILE A 50 4.94 -2.97 5.36
N ILE A 51 3.84 -2.62 4.68
CA ILE A 51 3.45 -3.27 3.42
C ILE A 51 4.47 -2.95 2.31
N LEU A 52 4.95 -1.71 2.25
CA LEU A 52 5.99 -1.25 1.32
C LEU A 52 7.24 -2.11 1.45
N GLU A 53 7.76 -2.28 2.68
CA GLU A 53 8.94 -3.10 2.96
C GLU A 53 8.75 -4.53 2.43
N ALA A 54 7.63 -5.18 2.78
CA ALA A 54 7.33 -6.53 2.33
C ALA A 54 7.21 -6.65 0.79
N LEU A 55 6.67 -5.63 0.11
CA LEU A 55 6.60 -5.59 -1.35
C LEU A 55 7.99 -5.40 -1.98
N VAL A 56 8.84 -4.55 -1.39
CA VAL A 56 10.23 -4.35 -1.84
C VAL A 56 11.05 -5.62 -1.67
N GLU A 57 10.95 -6.32 -0.55
CA GLU A 57 11.63 -7.60 -0.31
C GLU A 57 11.24 -8.68 -1.33
N ARG A 58 10.00 -8.63 -1.84
CA ARG A 58 9.53 -9.50 -2.93
C ARG A 58 10.10 -9.16 -4.30
N GLY A 59 10.82 -8.05 -4.43
CA GLY A 59 11.44 -7.60 -5.66
C GLY A 59 10.43 -7.12 -6.71
N VAL A 60 9.30 -6.54 -6.27
CA VAL A 60 8.34 -5.89 -7.18
C VAL A 60 8.86 -4.53 -7.64
N LYS A 61 8.37 -4.03 -8.77
CA LYS A 61 8.56 -2.64 -9.19
C LYS A 61 7.48 -1.79 -8.51
N LEU A 62 7.83 -1.24 -7.34
CA LEU A 62 6.89 -0.54 -6.48
C LEU A 62 6.84 0.95 -6.78
N THR A 63 5.63 1.48 -6.96
CA THR A 63 5.34 2.92 -6.91
C THR A 63 4.47 3.20 -5.68
N VAL A 64 4.81 4.23 -4.92
CA VAL A 64 4.05 4.63 -3.73
C VAL A 64 3.38 5.97 -3.99
N VAL A 65 2.09 6.08 -3.68
CA VAL A 65 1.30 7.30 -3.82
C VAL A 65 0.81 7.72 -2.44
N GLU A 66 1.27 8.86 -1.94
CA GLU A 66 0.79 9.48 -0.70
C GLU A 66 0.05 10.77 -1.03
N ALA A 67 -1.08 11.00 -0.37
CA ALA A 67 -1.90 12.19 -0.58
C ALA A 67 -1.39 13.39 0.23
N LEU A 68 -0.68 13.11 1.33
CA LEU A 68 -0.03 14.10 2.18
C LEU A 68 1.38 14.42 1.69
N ASP A 69 2.01 15.38 2.34
CA ASP A 69 3.27 15.99 1.93
C ASP A 69 4.52 15.13 2.21
N ARG A 70 4.40 14.07 3.02
CA ARG A 70 5.50 13.18 3.42
C ARG A 70 5.01 11.78 3.79
N MET A 71 5.97 10.86 3.90
CA MET A 71 5.73 9.55 4.51
C MET A 71 5.47 9.68 6.01
N VAL A 72 4.68 8.75 6.56
CA VAL A 72 4.30 8.67 7.99
C VAL A 72 3.99 10.04 8.63
N PRO A 73 3.13 10.88 8.01
CA PRO A 73 2.98 12.30 8.35
C PRO A 73 2.37 12.55 9.74
N ARG A 74 1.80 11.51 10.38
CA ARG A 74 1.29 11.55 11.75
C ARG A 74 2.31 11.13 12.80
N MET A 75 3.49 10.70 12.38
CA MET A 75 4.56 10.21 13.25
C MET A 75 5.86 10.99 13.05
N MET A 76 6.06 11.59 11.88
CA MET A 76 7.25 12.37 11.53
C MET A 76 6.89 13.81 11.18
N ASN A 77 7.84 14.71 11.41
CA ASN A 77 7.78 16.11 11.01
C ASN A 77 8.52 16.31 9.67
N GLU A 78 8.52 17.55 9.16
CA GLU A 78 9.19 17.93 7.91
C GLU A 78 10.69 17.61 7.89
N THR A 79 11.37 17.65 9.04
CA THR A 79 12.82 17.43 9.10
C THR A 79 13.19 15.95 9.12
N ALA A 80 12.26 15.08 9.51
CA ALA A 80 12.50 13.66 9.70
C ALA A 80 11.82 12.78 8.63
N GLY A 81 11.00 13.34 7.73
CA GLY A 81 10.21 12.60 6.74
C GLY A 81 10.40 13.07 5.32
#